data_AF-A0A1I0P4L8-F1
#
_entry.id   AF-A0A1I0P4L8-F1
#
_cell.length_a   1.000
_cell.length_b   1.000
_cell.length_c   1.000
_cell.angle_alpha   90.00
_cell.angle_beta   90.00
_cell.angle_gamma   90.00
#
_symmetry.space_group_name_H-M   'P 1'
#
loop_
_entity.id
_entity.type
_entity.pdbx_description
1 polymer ?
#
loop_
_entity_poly.entity_id
_entity_poly.type
_entity_poly.pdbx_seq_one_letter_code
_entity_poly.pdbx_strand_id
1 'polypeptide(L)'
;MKNVFLLAGIAALFACNESSTQQEKKEEIKENIKEAGNDIKSAASSTGDYLSEQKKQAEEAIQERIKEIDQTTTALKKEGDAKSEAARKKLEALKAQMNRKLDDVKSSSAEKWDSTREAADQLMKKSDKEWTDFKQDFKDLFKKD
;
A
#
# COMPACT_ATOMS: atom_id res chain seq x y z
N MET A 1 34.67 4.08 -28.79
CA MET A 1 34.08 5.31 -29.37
C MET A 1 32.63 5.35 -28.90
N LYS A 2 32.21 6.24 -27.99
CA LYS A 2 31.74 7.64 -28.26
C LYS A 2 30.76 7.63 -29.44
N ASN A 3 29.48 8.00 -29.37
CA ASN A 3 28.80 9.07 -28.62
C ASN A 3 27.25 8.90 -28.77
N VAL A 4 26.40 9.10 -27.74
CA VAL A 4 25.70 10.32 -27.25
C VAL A 4 24.29 10.54 -27.88
N PHE A 5 23.38 11.08 -27.04
CA PHE A 5 22.04 11.69 -27.25
C PHE A 5 20.86 10.73 -26.99
N LEU A 6 19.90 10.98 -26.08
CA LEU A 6 19.31 12.23 -25.60
C LEU A 6 18.69 12.07 -24.18
N LEU A 7 18.99 13.02 -23.29
CA LEU A 7 18.31 13.32 -22.02
C LEU A 7 17.46 14.58 -22.23
N ALA A 8 16.16 14.55 -21.96
CA ALA A 8 15.32 15.75 -21.76
C ALA A 8 13.99 15.42 -21.06
N GLY A 9 13.67 16.19 -20.00
CA GLY A 9 12.38 16.26 -19.29
C GLY A 9 12.25 15.19 -18.21
N ILE A 10 12.11 15.48 -16.92
CA ILE A 10 11.09 16.35 -16.30
C ILE A 10 11.68 16.91 -14.98
N ALA A 11 11.91 18.22 -14.92
CA ALA A 11 12.33 18.94 -13.71
C ALA A 11 11.45 20.17 -13.45
N ALA A 12 10.13 20.03 -13.63
CA ALA A 12 9.21 21.16 -13.61
C ALA A 12 7.97 20.99 -12.71
N LEU A 13 8.05 20.23 -11.61
CA LEU A 13 6.89 20.07 -10.70
C LEU A 13 7.13 20.48 -9.24
N PHE A 14 8.28 21.07 -8.89
CA PHE A 14 8.58 21.45 -7.49
C PHE A 14 8.65 22.96 -7.22
N ALA A 15 8.15 23.80 -8.12
CA ALA A 15 8.12 25.25 -7.88
C ALA A 15 6.91 25.89 -8.53
N CYS A 16 5.76 25.81 -7.85
CA CYS A 16 4.69 26.81 -7.87
C CYS A 16 3.55 26.27 -7.00
N ASN A 17 3.32 26.86 -5.82
CA ASN A 17 2.04 27.51 -5.49
C ASN A 17 2.00 27.94 -4.00
N GLU A 18 2.71 29.02 -3.67
CA GLU A 18 2.36 29.86 -2.52
C GLU A 18 1.70 31.13 -3.07
N SER A 19 0.36 31.22 -2.99
CA SER A 19 -0.35 32.50 -2.90
C SER A 19 -1.81 32.35 -2.42
N SER A 20 -2.09 33.02 -1.29
CA SER A 20 -3.34 33.70 -0.89
C SER A 20 -4.73 33.03 -0.96
N THR A 21 -4.86 31.76 -1.35
CA THR A 21 -6.18 31.11 -1.54
C THR A 21 -6.67 30.32 -0.30
N GLN A 22 -5.91 30.34 0.79
CA GLN A 22 -6.07 29.37 1.88
C GLN A 22 -6.99 29.82 3.02
N GLN A 23 -7.35 31.12 3.08
CA GLN A 23 -8.14 31.66 4.18
C GLN A 23 -9.65 31.73 3.88
N GLU A 24 -10.06 32.02 2.63
CA GLU A 24 -11.49 31.99 2.23
C GLU A 24 -12.03 30.55 2.12
N LYS A 25 -11.22 29.60 1.65
CA LYS A 25 -11.63 28.18 1.57
C LYS A 25 -11.96 27.56 2.92
N LYS A 26 -11.38 28.05 4.02
CA LYS A 26 -11.57 27.42 5.34
C LYS A 26 -12.94 27.69 5.94
N GLU A 27 -13.57 28.82 5.61
CA GLU A 27 -14.94 29.13 6.04
C GLU A 27 -15.98 28.48 5.13
N GLU A 28 -15.74 28.48 3.81
CA GLU A 28 -16.62 27.81 2.83
C GLU A 28 -16.69 26.29 3.05
N ILE A 29 -15.57 25.65 3.45
CA ILE A 29 -15.53 24.23 3.82
C ILE A 29 -16.39 23.94 5.08
N LYS A 30 -16.47 24.89 6.02
CA LYS A 30 -17.19 24.69 7.28
C LYS A 30 -18.70 24.76 7.12
N GLU A 31 -19.18 25.57 6.18
CA GLU A 31 -20.59 25.71 5.84
C GLU A 31 -21.07 24.53 4.97
N ASN A 32 -20.28 24.10 3.98
CA ASN A 32 -20.57 22.93 3.16
C ASN A 32 -20.65 21.61 3.95
N ILE A 33 -19.88 21.47 5.04
CA ILE A 33 -19.95 20.28 5.92
C ILE A 33 -21.26 20.24 6.73
N LYS A 34 -21.84 21.40 7.08
CA LYS A 34 -23.12 21.45 7.79
C LYS A 34 -24.30 21.16 6.88
N GLU A 35 -24.24 21.59 5.62
CA GLU A 35 -25.30 21.35 4.63
C GLU A 35 -25.28 19.90 4.10
N ALA A 36 -24.10 19.30 3.96
CA ALA A 36 -23.92 17.87 3.65
C ALA A 36 -24.53 16.91 4.70
N GLY A 37 -24.85 17.41 5.91
CA GLY A 37 -25.54 16.64 6.95
C GLY A 37 -27.03 16.40 6.68
N ASN A 38 -27.69 17.23 5.85
CA ASN A 38 -29.13 17.14 5.60
C ASN A 38 -29.51 16.42 4.29
N ASP A 39 -28.59 16.29 3.33
CA ASP A 39 -28.83 15.64 2.03
C ASP A 39 -28.44 14.14 1.98
N ILE A 40 -28.35 13.52 3.16
CA ILE A 40 -27.94 12.12 3.38
C ILE A 40 -28.86 11.08 2.69
N LYS A 41 -30.04 11.48 2.18
CA LYS A 41 -30.98 10.56 1.53
C LYS A 41 -30.50 10.03 0.16
N SER A 42 -29.47 10.64 -0.43
CA SER A 42 -28.80 10.15 -1.65
C SER A 42 -27.39 9.56 -1.40
N ALA A 43 -26.91 9.51 -0.15
CA ALA A 43 -25.55 9.13 0.23
C ALA A 43 -25.33 7.62 0.47
N ALA A 44 -26.40 6.81 0.44
CA ALA A 44 -26.29 5.36 0.68
C ALA A 44 -25.51 4.64 -0.44
N SER A 45 -25.71 5.04 -1.70
CA SER A 45 -25.00 4.47 -2.85
C SER A 45 -23.52 4.90 -2.87
N SER A 46 -23.22 6.17 -2.60
CA SER A 46 -21.84 6.68 -2.63
C SER A 46 -20.96 6.18 -1.47
N THR A 47 -21.55 5.95 -0.29
CA THR A 47 -20.82 5.41 0.88
C THR A 47 -20.46 3.94 0.69
N GLY A 48 -21.38 3.15 0.11
CA GLY A 48 -21.13 1.75 -0.21
C GLY A 48 -20.05 1.59 -1.29
N ASP A 49 -20.14 2.37 -2.36
CA ASP A 49 -19.17 2.35 -3.46
C ASP A 49 -17.77 2.78 -3.00
N TYR A 50 -17.68 3.86 -2.20
CA TYR A 50 -16.42 4.32 -1.64
C TYR A 50 -15.76 3.31 -0.70
N LEU A 51 -16.56 2.66 0.17
CA LEU A 51 -16.05 1.59 1.03
C LEU A 51 -15.57 0.40 0.21
N SER A 52 -16.33 -0.01 -0.81
CA SER A 52 -15.96 -1.12 -1.69
C SER A 52 -14.63 -0.87 -2.40
N GLU A 53 -14.42 0.33 -2.93
CA GLU A 53 -13.17 0.71 -3.60
C GLU A 53 -11.99 0.72 -2.63
N GLN A 54 -12.15 1.28 -1.43
CA GLN A 54 -11.11 1.25 -0.41
C GLN A 54 -10.75 -0.18 0.03
N LYS A 55 -11.75 -1.05 0.22
CA LYS A 55 -11.52 -2.47 0.53
C LYS A 55 -10.73 -3.13 -0.59
N LYS A 56 -11.14 -2.93 -1.84
CA LYS A 56 -10.46 -3.48 -3.02
C LYS A 56 -9.00 -3.04 -3.10
N GLN A 57 -8.69 -1.76 -2.89
CA GLN A 57 -7.31 -1.27 -2.89
C GLN A 57 -6.46 -1.93 -1.80
N ALA A 58 -7.00 -2.09 -0.59
CA ALA A 58 -6.31 -2.80 0.49
C ALA A 58 -6.10 -4.29 0.16
N GLU A 59 -7.10 -4.95 -0.43
CA GLU A 59 -6.99 -6.34 -0.89
C GLU A 59 -5.89 -6.50 -1.95
N GLU A 60 -5.88 -5.66 -2.97
CA GLU A 60 -4.90 -5.69 -4.06
C GLU A 60 -3.47 -5.47 -3.54
N ALA A 61 -3.27 -4.48 -2.66
CA ALA A 61 -1.96 -4.21 -2.06
C ALA A 61 -1.43 -5.39 -1.23
N ILE A 62 -2.29 -6.03 -0.43
CA ILE A 62 -1.92 -7.21 0.36
C ILE A 62 -1.63 -8.41 -0.56
N GLN A 63 -2.45 -8.62 -1.59
CA GLN A 63 -2.27 -9.71 -2.56
C GLN A 63 -0.97 -9.57 -3.36
N GLU A 64 -0.63 -8.35 -3.79
CA GLU A 64 0.63 -8.09 -4.49
C GLU A 64 1.82 -8.45 -3.60
N ARG A 65 1.81 -8.03 -2.34
CA ARG A 65 2.88 -8.37 -1.39
C ARG A 65 2.97 -9.87 -1.13
N ILE A 66 1.84 -10.58 -0.99
CA ILE A 66 1.82 -12.06 -0.87
C ILE A 66 2.47 -12.71 -2.10
N LYS A 67 2.17 -12.22 -3.30
CA LYS A 67 2.74 -12.73 -4.54
C LYS A 67 4.26 -12.53 -4.60
N GLU A 68 4.75 -11.36 -4.19
CA GLU A 68 6.19 -11.11 -4.09
C GLU A 68 6.88 -12.07 -3.11
N ILE A 69 6.25 -12.31 -1.95
CA ILE A 69 6.71 -13.28 -0.95
C ILE A 69 6.78 -14.68 -1.55
N ASP A 70 5.76 -15.12 -2.29
CA ASP A 70 5.71 -16.45 -2.91
C ASP A 70 6.80 -16.67 -3.95
N GLN A 71 7.02 -15.67 -4.81
CA GLN A 71 8.09 -15.69 -5.81
C GLN A 71 9.46 -15.81 -5.13
N THR A 72 9.67 -15.04 -4.06
CA THR A 72 10.93 -15.01 -3.32
C THR A 72 11.17 -16.29 -2.55
N THR A 73 10.15 -16.81 -1.87
CA THR A 73 10.18 -18.10 -1.17
C THR A 73 10.53 -19.23 -2.15
N THR A 74 10.00 -19.19 -3.37
CA THR A 74 10.34 -20.13 -4.44
C THR A 74 11.80 -20.01 -4.89
N ALA A 75 12.34 -18.80 -4.98
CA ALA A 75 13.76 -18.58 -5.30
C ALA A 75 14.68 -19.11 -4.19
N LEU A 76 14.40 -18.77 -2.93
CA LEU A 76 15.16 -19.25 -1.77
C LEU A 76 15.16 -20.78 -1.65
N LYS A 77 14.06 -21.43 -2.02
CA LYS A 77 13.97 -22.90 -2.06
C LYS A 77 14.96 -23.51 -3.06
N LYS A 78 15.32 -22.81 -4.13
CA LYS A 78 16.29 -23.28 -5.13
C LYS A 78 17.73 -23.17 -4.63
N GLU A 79 18.03 -22.13 -3.84
CA GLU A 79 19.36 -21.97 -3.20
C GLU A 79 19.64 -23.10 -2.20
N GLY A 80 18.64 -23.50 -1.41
CA GLY A 80 18.67 -24.71 -0.59
C GLY A 80 19.63 -24.69 0.62
N ASP A 81 20.32 -23.57 0.86
CA ASP A 81 21.19 -23.41 2.02
C ASP A 81 20.40 -23.07 3.31
N ALA A 82 21.07 -23.19 4.46
CA ALA A 82 20.44 -22.99 5.78
C ALA A 82 19.95 -21.55 6.02
N LYS A 83 20.62 -20.53 5.46
CA LYS A 83 20.18 -19.13 5.55
C LYS A 83 18.94 -18.91 4.70
N SER A 84 18.92 -19.47 3.49
CA SER A 84 17.78 -19.43 2.57
C SER A 84 16.55 -20.11 3.16
N GLU A 85 16.71 -21.26 3.82
CA GLU A 85 15.62 -21.93 4.56
C GLU A 85 15.13 -21.11 5.76
N ALA A 86 16.02 -20.46 6.50
CA ALA A 86 15.63 -19.59 7.62
C ALA A 86 14.85 -18.35 7.12
N ALA A 87 15.28 -17.74 6.03
CA ALA A 87 14.58 -16.61 5.42
C ALA A 87 13.22 -17.02 4.86
N ARG A 88 13.15 -18.18 4.20
CA ARG A 88 11.89 -18.77 3.71
C ARG A 88 10.86 -18.90 4.84
N LYS A 89 11.26 -19.40 6.00
CA LYS A 89 10.37 -19.53 7.18
C LYS A 89 9.85 -18.18 7.67
N LYS A 90 10.69 -17.14 7.69
CA LYS A 90 10.26 -15.78 8.08
C LYS A 90 9.25 -15.22 7.08
N LEU A 91 9.52 -15.36 5.79
CA LEU A 91 8.63 -14.91 4.72
C LEU A 91 7.28 -15.65 4.74
N GLU A 92 7.27 -16.96 4.95
CA GLU A 92 6.03 -17.74 5.10
C GLU A 92 5.21 -17.30 6.33
N ALA A 93 5.88 -16.95 7.44
CA ALA A 93 5.19 -16.41 8.61
C ALA A 93 4.58 -15.01 8.35
N LEU A 94 5.26 -14.16 7.57
CA LEU A 94 4.72 -12.88 7.13
C LEU A 94 3.53 -13.07 6.18
N LYS A 95 3.65 -13.96 5.20
CA LYS A 95 2.55 -14.35 4.30
C LYS A 95 1.34 -14.86 5.08
N ALA A 96 1.52 -15.67 6.11
CA ALA A 96 0.41 -16.14 6.94
C ALA A 96 -0.31 -15.00 7.66
N GLN A 97 0.43 -14.00 8.18
CA GLN A 97 -0.17 -12.79 8.77
C GLN A 97 -0.95 -11.98 7.73
N MET A 98 -0.41 -11.84 6.52
CA MET A 98 -1.07 -11.14 5.42
C MET A 98 -2.34 -11.81 4.95
N ASN A 99 -2.35 -13.14 4.80
CA ASN A 99 -3.57 -13.86 4.42
C ASN A 99 -4.69 -13.65 5.44
N ARG A 100 -4.37 -13.72 6.74
CA ARG A 100 -5.35 -13.42 7.79
C ARG A 100 -5.88 -12.00 7.68
N LYS A 101 -5.00 -11.01 7.44
CA LYS A 101 -5.42 -9.62 7.28
C LYS A 101 -6.23 -9.39 6.00
N LEU A 102 -5.92 -10.11 4.92
CA LEU A 102 -6.72 -10.09 3.69
C LEU A 102 -8.14 -10.61 3.95
N ASP A 103 -8.28 -11.67 4.74
CA ASP A 103 -9.60 -12.20 5.14
C ASP A 103 -10.37 -11.21 6.05
N ASP A 104 -9.67 -10.54 6.97
CA ASP A 104 -10.25 -9.46 7.79
C ASP A 104 -10.77 -8.30 6.92
N VAL A 105 -9.99 -7.88 5.91
CA VAL A 105 -10.38 -6.83 4.95
C VAL A 105 -11.62 -7.27 4.19
N LYS A 106 -11.62 -8.47 3.59
CA LYS A 106 -12.77 -8.97 2.83
C LYS A 106 -14.05 -9.01 3.67
N SER A 107 -13.94 -9.49 4.91
CA SER A 107 -15.08 -9.70 5.81
C SER A 107 -15.49 -8.45 6.62
N SER A 108 -14.74 -7.34 6.56
CA SER A 108 -15.05 -6.17 7.38
C SER A 108 -16.37 -5.50 6.98
N SER A 109 -17.18 -5.16 7.98
CA SER A 109 -18.33 -4.28 7.82
C SER A 109 -17.90 -2.80 7.74
N ALA A 110 -18.82 -1.92 7.33
CA ALA A 110 -18.59 -0.47 7.35
C ALA A 110 -18.20 0.03 8.76
N GLU A 111 -18.88 -0.47 9.80
CA GLU A 111 -18.62 -0.10 11.20
C GLU A 111 -17.21 -0.46 11.69
N LYS A 112 -16.63 -1.54 11.17
CA LYS A 112 -15.28 -2.00 11.56
C LYS A 112 -14.18 -1.53 10.61
N TRP A 113 -14.56 -0.92 9.49
CA TRP A 113 -13.64 -0.64 8.38
C TRP A 113 -12.43 0.17 8.81
N ASP A 114 -12.63 1.26 9.55
CA ASP A 114 -11.51 2.12 9.95
C ASP A 114 -10.46 1.37 10.76
N SER A 115 -10.89 0.54 11.72
CA SER A 115 -9.98 -0.28 12.52
C SER A 115 -9.29 -1.37 11.69
N THR A 116 -10.01 -1.98 10.74
CA THR A 116 -9.45 -2.99 9.83
C THR A 116 -8.41 -2.37 8.91
N ARG A 117 -8.70 -1.19 8.34
CA ARG A 117 -7.79 -0.43 7.48
C ARG A 117 -6.54 -0.03 8.23
N GLU A 118 -6.66 0.53 9.43
CA GLU A 118 -5.50 0.91 10.23
C GLU A 118 -4.60 -0.30 10.55
N ALA A 119 -5.20 -1.44 10.92
CA ALA A 119 -4.45 -2.66 11.15
C ALA A 119 -3.80 -3.22 9.88
N ALA A 120 -4.44 -3.07 8.71
CA ALA A 120 -3.85 -3.42 7.42
C ALA A 120 -2.66 -2.51 7.08
N ASP A 121 -2.79 -1.20 7.26
CA ASP A 121 -1.73 -0.23 7.02
C ASP A 121 -0.51 -0.47 7.92
N GLN A 122 -0.74 -0.77 9.21
CA GLN A 122 0.32 -1.12 10.14
C GLN A 122 1.04 -2.41 9.71
N LEU A 123 0.28 -3.43 9.26
CA LEU A 123 0.88 -4.66 8.75
C LEU A 123 1.68 -4.41 7.47
N MET A 124 1.19 -3.59 6.55
CA MET A 124 1.90 -3.23 5.32
C MET A 124 3.20 -2.48 5.63
N LYS A 125 3.19 -1.51 6.55
CA LYS A 125 4.42 -0.83 7.01
C LYS A 125 5.43 -1.80 7.63
N LYS A 126 4.96 -2.73 8.47
CA LYS A 126 5.80 -3.78 9.04
C LYS A 126 6.38 -4.68 7.95
N SER A 127 5.55 -5.08 6.99
CA SER A 127 5.98 -5.86 5.83
C SER A 127 7.05 -5.15 5.02
N ASP A 128 6.88 -3.86 4.73
CA ASP A 128 7.86 -3.10 3.94
C ASP A 128 9.22 -3.04 4.64
N LYS A 129 9.21 -2.90 5.98
CA LYS A 129 10.42 -2.98 6.77
C LYS A 129 11.06 -4.36 6.70
N GLU A 130 10.31 -5.43 6.98
CA GLU A 130 10.82 -6.80 6.92
C GLU A 130 11.34 -7.16 5.52
N TRP A 131 10.68 -6.66 4.48
CA TRP A 131 11.08 -6.83 3.09
C TRP A 131 12.38 -6.10 2.75
N THR A 132 12.54 -4.88 3.27
CA THR A 132 13.77 -4.09 3.08
C THR A 132 14.95 -4.74 3.76
N ASP A 133 14.77 -5.14 5.02
CA ASP A 133 15.79 -5.83 5.81
C ASP A 133 16.18 -7.15 5.12
N PHE A 134 15.20 -7.91 4.62
CA PHE A 134 15.42 -9.13 3.84
C PHE A 134 16.19 -8.87 2.53
N LYS A 135 15.82 -7.86 1.74
CA LYS A 135 16.54 -7.52 0.50
C LYS A 135 17.98 -7.12 0.74
N GLN A 136 18.27 -6.49 1.87
CA GLN A 136 19.63 -6.15 2.26
C GLN A 136 20.45 -7.41 2.58
N ASP A 137 19.86 -8.35 3.33
CA ASP A 137 20.50 -9.62 3.69
C ASP A 137 20.74 -10.55 2.49
N PHE A 138 19.89 -10.45 1.46
CA PHE A 138 19.92 -11.30 0.27
C PHE A 138 20.20 -10.50 -1.01
N LYS A 139 20.95 -9.40 -0.90
CA LYS A 139 21.19 -8.45 -2.01
C LYS A 139 21.70 -9.14 -3.28
N ASP A 140 22.52 -10.18 -3.13
CA ASP A 140 23.06 -10.91 -4.28
C ASP A 140 22.01 -11.74 -5.04
N LEU A 141 20.94 -12.21 -4.37
CA LEU A 141 19.82 -12.89 -5.04
C LEU A 141 18.94 -11.93 -5.87
N PHE A 142 19.00 -10.62 -5.57
CA PHE A 142 18.19 -9.60 -6.23
C PHE A 142 18.94 -8.76 -7.26
N LYS A 143 20.25 -8.98 -7.41
CA LYS A 143 20.98 -8.43 -8.55
C LYS A 143 20.53 -9.20 -9.80
N LYS A 144 19.66 -8.59 -10.59
CA LYS A 144 19.50 -8.97 -12.00
C LYS A 144 20.79 -8.59 -12.73
N ASP A 145 21.39 -9.54 -13.43
CA ASP A 145 22.31 -9.27 -14.55
C ASP A 145 21.62 -8.41 -15.61
#